data_AF-K9JT83-F1
#
_entry.id   AF-K9JT83-F1
#
_cell.length_a   1.000
_cell.length_b   1.000
_cell.length_c   1.000
_cell.angle_alpha   90.00
_cell.angle_beta   90.00
_cell.angle_gamma   90.00
#
_symmetry.space_group_name_H-M   'P 1'
#
loop_
_entity.id
_entity.type
_entity.pdbx_description
1 polymer ?
#
loop_
_entity_poly.entity_id
_entity_poly.type
_entity_poly.pdbx_seq_one_letter_code
_entity_poly.pdbx_strand_id
1 'polypeptide(L)' 'YELLNEPVADDHEQWNKLVAKVHTALREREPQRTLVIGSNMWQSYETIKYLKVPEGDKNIILSFHFYNP' A
#
# COMPACT_ATOMS: atom_id res chain seq x y z
N TYR A 1 9.82 3.69 3.12
CA TYR A 1 9.74 3.54 1.67
C TYR A 1 8.29 3.60 1.26
N GLU A 2 7.97 4.39 0.26
CA GLU A 2 6.69 4.27 -0.43
C GLU A 2 6.82 3.16 -1.48
N LEU A 3 5.87 2.20 -1.47
CA LEU A 3 6.04 0.98 -2.26
C LEU A 3 5.86 1.22 -3.76
N LEU A 4 4.87 2.03 -4.14
CA LEU A 4 4.57 2.37 -5.52
C LEU A 4 3.65 3.61 -5.53
N ASN A 5 4.03 4.61 -6.32
CA ASN A 5 3.19 5.76 -6.61
C ASN A 5 2.09 5.35 -7.59
N GLU A 6 0.86 5.76 -7.30
CA GLU A 6 -0.32 5.69 -8.18
C GLU A 6 -0.51 4.36 -8.93
N PRO A 7 -0.65 3.22 -8.22
CA PRO A 7 -1.01 1.96 -8.86
C PRO A 7 -2.35 2.07 -9.61
N VAL A 8 -2.44 1.39 -10.75
CA VAL A 8 -3.61 1.39 -11.65
C VAL A 8 -3.91 -0.03 -12.14
N ALA A 9 -3.94 -1.00 -11.23
CA ALA A 9 -4.25 -2.38 -11.55
C ALA A 9 -5.74 -2.56 -11.87
N ASP A 10 -6.07 -3.50 -12.75
CA ASP A 10 -7.46 -3.78 -13.14
C ASP A 10 -8.32 -4.28 -11.96
N ASP A 11 -7.71 -4.99 -11.02
CA ASP A 11 -8.34 -5.50 -9.80
C ASP A 11 -7.54 -5.07 -8.55
N HIS A 12 -8.25 -4.58 -7.52
CA HIS A 12 -7.66 -4.22 -6.21
C HIS A 12 -6.85 -5.37 -5.59
N GLU A 13 -7.22 -6.63 -5.81
CA GLU A 13 -6.51 -7.78 -5.28
C GLU A 13 -5.13 -7.99 -5.93
N GLN A 14 -4.91 -7.53 -7.16
CA GLN A 14 -3.58 -7.58 -7.77
C GLN A 14 -2.62 -6.66 -7.03
N TRP A 15 -3.08 -5.47 -6.65
CA TRP A 15 -2.31 -4.54 -5.82
C TRP A 15 -2.05 -5.12 -4.43
N ASN A 16 -3.07 -5.66 -3.76
CA ASN A 16 -2.93 -6.27 -2.43
C ASN A 16 -1.90 -7.42 -2.43
N LYS A 17 -1.89 -8.26 -3.48
CA LYS A 17 -0.88 -9.33 -3.64
C LYS A 17 0.53 -8.79 -3.77
N LEU A 18 0.72 -7.69 -4.51
CA LEU A 18 2.03 -7.06 -4.66
C LEU A 18 2.49 -6.41 -3.35
N VAL A 19 1.61 -5.70 -2.65
CA VAL A 19 1.87 -5.13 -1.32
C VAL A 19 2.36 -6.20 -0.35
N ALA A 20 1.63 -7.32 -0.24
CA ALA A 20 2.01 -8.42 0.64
C ALA A 20 3.40 -8.98 0.29
N LYS A 21 3.67 -9.21 -1.00
CA LYS A 21 4.97 -9.72 -1.47
C LYS A 21 6.12 -8.78 -1.13
N VAL A 22 5.96 -7.48 -1.37
CA VAL A 22 7.00 -6.48 -1.09
C VAL A 22 7.17 -6.29 0.42
N HIS A 23 6.07 -6.28 1.18
CA HIS A 23 6.10 -6.22 2.64
C HIS A 23 6.90 -7.37 3.25
N THR A 24 6.59 -8.62 2.88
CA THR A 24 7.33 -9.80 3.38
C THR A 24 8.82 -9.69 3.09
N ALA A 25 9.18 -9.40 1.83
CA ALA A 25 10.58 -9.27 1.43
C ALA A 25 11.33 -8.14 2.18
N LEU A 26 10.64 -7.03 2.48
CA LEU A 26 11.22 -5.93 3.25
C LEU A 26 11.30 -6.25 4.74
N ARG A 27 10.34 -6.96 5.33
CA ARG A 27 10.37 -7.32 6.76
C ARG A 27 11.43 -8.35 7.09
N GLU A 28 11.80 -9.21 6.15
CA GLU A 28 12.93 -10.13 6.28
C GLU A 28 14.28 -9.40 6.38
N ARG A 29 14.43 -8.25 5.70
CA ARG A 29 15.73 -7.55 5.56
C ARG A 29 15.84 -6.29 6.41
N GLU A 30 14.75 -5.58 6.58
CA GLU A 30 14.65 -4.28 7.25
C GLU A 30 13.39 -4.23 8.14
N PRO A 31 13.35 -4.99 9.26
CA PRO A 31 12.14 -5.19 10.06
C PRO A 31 11.55 -3.90 10.65
N GLN A 32 12.36 -2.86 10.83
CA GLN A 32 11.94 -1.57 11.41
C GLN A 32 11.69 -0.47 10.38
N ARG A 33 11.90 -0.72 9.08
CA ARG A 33 11.71 0.30 8.05
C ARG A 33 10.25 0.75 8.00
N THR A 34 9.98 2.03 8.14
CA THR A 34 8.63 2.57 7.91
C THR A 34 8.25 2.39 6.44
N LEU A 35 7.10 1.78 6.19
CA LEU A 35 6.54 1.59 4.85
C LEU A 35 5.35 2.54 4.66
N VAL A 36 5.24 3.15 3.48
CA VAL A 36 4.12 3.99 3.08
C VAL A 36 3.36 3.23 2.00
N ILE A 37 2.07 3.03 2.20
CA ILE A 37 1.22 2.20 1.33
C ILE A 37 -0.06 2.96 1.02
N GLY A 38 -0.33 3.19 -0.27
CA GLY A 38 -1.61 3.72 -0.75
C GLY A 38 -2.48 2.64 -1.39
N SER A 39 -3.71 3.02 -1.74
CA SER A 39 -4.69 2.16 -2.43
C SER A 39 -4.44 2.07 -3.94
N ASN A 40 -5.14 1.14 -4.59
CA ASN A 40 -5.19 1.06 -6.06
C ASN A 40 -5.96 2.25 -6.67
N MET A 41 -5.84 2.49 -7.97
CA MET A 41 -6.44 3.60 -8.73
C MET A 41 -5.93 4.96 -8.24
N TRP A 42 -4.66 5.25 -8.55
CA TRP A 42 -3.97 6.52 -8.26
C TRP A 42 -3.92 6.89 -6.77
N GLN A 43 -3.87 5.89 -5.88
CA GLN A 43 -3.93 6.12 -4.42
C GLN A 43 -5.18 6.92 -4.01
N SER A 44 -6.32 6.74 -4.69
CA SER A 44 -7.55 7.46 -4.41
C SER A 44 -8.12 7.16 -3.02
N TYR A 45 -8.64 8.18 -2.35
CA TYR A 45 -9.34 8.03 -1.07
C TYR A 45 -10.57 7.10 -1.18
N GLU A 46 -11.20 7.01 -2.36
CA GLU A 46 -12.40 6.18 -2.56
C GLU A 46 -12.11 4.68 -2.55
N THR A 47 -10.89 4.31 -2.93
CA THR A 47 -10.45 2.91 -3.05
C THR A 47 -9.70 2.41 -1.82
N ILE A 48 -9.45 3.28 -0.83
CA ILE A 48 -8.73 2.91 0.40
C ILE A 48 -9.42 1.78 1.17
N LYS A 49 -10.75 1.69 1.08
CA LYS A 49 -11.57 0.61 1.65
C LYS A 49 -11.24 -0.79 1.08
N TYR A 50 -10.59 -0.87 -0.08
CA TYR A 50 -10.18 -2.14 -0.70
C TYR A 50 -8.72 -2.51 -0.42
N LEU A 51 -7.94 -1.61 0.19
CA LEU A 51 -6.55 -1.87 0.53
C LEU A 51 -6.47 -2.84 1.72
N LYS A 52 -5.75 -3.95 1.55
CA LYS A 52 -5.43 -4.88 2.64
C LYS A 52 -4.09 -4.52 3.26
N VAL A 53 -4.15 -3.88 4.42
CA VAL A 53 -2.95 -3.52 5.20
C VAL A 53 -2.40 -4.78 5.87
N PRO A 54 -1.08 -5.06 5.76
CA PRO A 54 -0.46 -6.17 6.49
C PRO A 54 -0.74 -6.12 8.00
N GLU A 55 -1.44 -7.12 8.51
CA GLU A 55 -1.88 -7.17 9.90
C GLU A 55 -0.72 -7.30 10.89
N GLY A 56 -0.85 -6.68 12.06
CA GLY A 56 0.12 -6.76 13.15
C GLY A 56 1.39 -5.93 12.95
N ASP A 57 1.58 -5.32 11.79
CA ASP A 57 2.72 -4.44 11.53
C ASP A 57 2.44 -3.00 11.99
N LYS A 58 3.27 -2.53 12.93
CA LYS A 58 3.14 -1.18 13.53
C LYS A 58 3.93 -0.10 12.77
N ASN A 59 4.73 -0.47 11.77
CA ASN A 59 5.62 0.44 11.02
C ASN A 59 5.08 0.73 9.61
N ILE A 60 3.79 1.04 9.51
CA ILE A 60 3.09 1.37 8.26
C ILE A 60 2.39 2.73 8.38
N ILE A 61 2.55 3.56 7.36
CA ILE A 61 1.80 4.79 7.12
C ILE A 61 0.90 4.55 5.91
N LEU A 62 -0.37 4.91 6.00
CA LEU A 62 -1.27 4.89 4.86
C LEU A 62 -1.22 6.24 4.14
N SER A 63 -1.08 6.21 2.82
CA SER A 63 -1.10 7.41 1.97
C SER A 63 -2.31 7.38 1.02
N PHE A 64 -2.82 8.56 0.68
CA PHE A 64 -3.78 8.75 -0.39
C PHE A 64 -3.52 10.09 -1.06
N HIS A 65 -3.85 10.18 -2.34
CA HIS A 65 -3.87 11.43 -3.09
C HIS A 65 -5.28 11.99 -3.10
N PHE A 66 -5.39 13.30 -2.97
CA PHE A 66 -6.67 14.00 -2.92
C PHE A 66 -6.62 15.24 -3.81
N TYR A 67 -7.20 15.10 -4.99
CA TYR A 67 -7.29 16.16 -6.01
C TYR A 67 -8.74 16.52 -6.35
N ASN A 68 -9.69 16.04 -5.54
CA ASN A 68 -11.10 16.45 -5.66
C ASN A 68 -11.23 17.95 -5.35
N PRO A 69 -12.19 18.66 -5.98
CA PRO A 69 -12.50 20.05 -5.63
C PRO A 69 -12.89 20.25 -4.17
#